data_AF-A0A4Q9VZ98-F1
#
_entry.id   AF-A0A4Q9VZ98-F1
#
_cell.length_a   1.000
_cell.length_b   1.000
_cell.length_c   1.000
_cell.angle_alpha   90.00
_cell.angle_beta   90.00
_cell.angle_gamma   90.00
#
_symmetry.space_group_name_H-M   'P 1'
#
loop_
_entity.id
_entity.type
_entity.pdbx_description
1 polymer ?
#
loop_
_entity_poly.entity_id
_entity_poly.type
_entity_poly.pdbx_seq_one_letter_code
_entity_poly.pdbx_strand_id
1 'polypeptide(L)'
;MPLARRPDQCRPAAPRHPHLPHPGGARSRSTPPPTGDPRRGGDSVTTAAHALLTVILARLRADAGLAAPPLAGRVFDAPPRDAAFPHLVVDAITSRDRSGLDAPLDEHRLTLRILSRAGGRGEASGLAAAVERALLAPGLSLAGHRLVGLAREGLESRLLKDRTTAEVLLRFVALTEPLATDP
;
A
#
# COMPACT_ATOMS: atom_id res chain seq x y z
N MET A 1 -27.36 30.16 52.70
CA MET A 1 -26.19 29.99 51.82
C MET A 1 -26.58 30.46 50.42
N PRO A 2 -26.21 31.70 50.07
CA PRO A 2 -26.54 32.35 48.80
C PRO A 2 -25.50 32.01 47.73
N LEU A 3 -25.86 32.07 46.44
CA LEU A 3 -24.95 32.46 45.37
C LEU A 3 -25.79 32.96 44.19
N ALA A 4 -26.15 34.24 44.30
CA ALA A 4 -26.81 35.01 43.28
C ALA A 4 -25.84 35.38 42.15
N ARG A 5 -26.45 35.61 40.99
CA ARG A 5 -25.90 35.84 39.66
C ARG A 5 -24.80 36.90 39.59
N ARG A 6 -23.79 36.65 38.75
CA ARG A 6 -22.76 37.61 38.34
C ARG A 6 -23.28 38.58 37.26
N PRO A 7 -22.72 39.81 37.18
CA PRO A 7 -23.29 40.94 36.46
C PRO A 7 -22.85 41.08 35.00
N ASP A 8 -23.67 41.84 34.26
CA ASP A 8 -23.40 42.55 33.01
C ASP A 8 -21.99 43.13 32.91
N GLN A 9 -21.32 42.93 31.77
CA GLN A 9 -20.30 43.85 31.29
C GLN A 9 -20.40 44.04 29.78
N CYS A 10 -20.70 45.30 29.44
CA CYS A 10 -20.76 45.92 28.12
C CYS A 10 -19.55 45.60 27.25
N ARG A 11 -19.82 45.32 25.97
CA ARG A 11 -18.80 45.19 24.92
C ARG A 11 -18.74 46.51 24.13
N PRO A 12 -17.57 47.17 24.02
CA PRO A 12 -17.46 48.42 23.27
C PRO A 12 -17.45 48.20 21.75
N ALA A 13 -18.04 49.17 21.04
CA ALA A 13 -18.16 49.23 19.59
C ALA A 13 -16.81 49.48 18.90
N ALA A 14 -16.53 48.76 17.82
CA ALA A 14 -15.35 48.96 16.97
C ALA A 14 -15.60 50.06 15.91
N PRO A 15 -14.59 50.87 15.56
CA PRO A 15 -14.74 51.95 14.59
C PRO A 15 -14.78 51.45 13.14
N ARG A 16 -15.58 52.16 12.33
CA ARG A 16 -15.72 52.01 10.87
C ARG A 16 -14.49 52.60 10.18
N HIS A 17 -13.78 51.79 9.38
CA HIS A 17 -12.73 52.29 8.49
C HIS A 17 -13.28 52.58 7.07
N PRO A 18 -12.82 53.67 6.43
CA PRO A 18 -13.31 54.08 5.11
C PRO A 18 -12.67 53.28 3.97
N HIS A 19 -13.49 53.07 2.93
CA HIS A 19 -13.11 52.54 1.62
C HIS A 19 -12.17 53.52 0.89
N LEU A 20 -11.10 53.00 0.27
CA LEU A 20 -10.36 53.68 -0.78
C LEU A 20 -10.20 52.75 -2.01
N PRO A 21 -10.38 53.25 -3.24
CA PRO A 21 -10.26 52.47 -4.46
C PRO A 21 -8.83 52.44 -5.02
N HIS A 22 -8.59 51.41 -5.84
CA HIS A 22 -7.37 51.03 -6.54
C HIS A 22 -6.73 52.13 -7.41
N PRO A 23 -5.45 51.94 -7.78
CA PRO A 23 -5.19 51.81 -9.21
C PRO A 23 -4.11 50.76 -9.58
N GLY A 24 -4.38 50.07 -10.69
CA GLY A 24 -3.45 50.04 -11.83
C GLY A 24 -2.22 49.13 -11.77
N GLY A 25 -2.34 47.98 -12.44
CA GLY A 25 -1.37 47.59 -13.48
C GLY A 25 -0.11 46.83 -13.07
N ALA A 26 -0.15 45.51 -13.18
CA ALA A 26 0.99 44.72 -13.64
C ALA A 26 0.49 43.50 -14.43
N ARG A 27 0.82 43.46 -15.71
CA ARG A 27 0.52 42.33 -16.60
C ARG A 27 1.34 41.13 -16.15
N SER A 28 0.71 40.17 -15.49
CA SER A 28 1.29 38.84 -15.31
C SER A 28 1.44 38.20 -16.69
N ARG A 29 2.67 38.08 -17.17
CA ARG A 29 3.01 37.18 -18.27
C ARG A 29 2.77 35.76 -17.76
N SER A 30 1.59 35.23 -18.03
CA SER A 30 1.29 33.82 -17.93
C SER A 30 2.15 33.08 -18.95
N THR A 31 3.28 32.53 -18.52
CA THR A 31 3.96 31.48 -19.27
C THR A 31 3.04 30.26 -19.23
N PRO A 32 2.51 29.77 -20.36
CA PRO A 32 1.78 28.50 -20.34
C PRO A 32 2.78 27.39 -19.94
N PRO A 33 2.38 26.41 -19.12
CA PRO A 33 3.18 25.20 -18.94
C PRO A 33 3.37 24.53 -20.32
N PRO A 34 4.51 23.87 -20.57
CA PRO A 34 4.73 23.19 -21.84
C PRO A 34 3.60 22.19 -22.08
N THR A 35 3.01 22.33 -23.27
CA THR A 35 2.10 21.41 -23.94
C THR A 35 2.42 19.97 -23.58
N GLY A 36 1.51 19.32 -22.85
CA GLY A 36 1.54 17.87 -22.67
C GLY A 36 1.56 17.22 -24.05
N ASP A 37 2.60 16.42 -24.29
CA ASP A 37 2.80 15.65 -25.52
C ASP A 37 1.55 14.78 -25.79
N PRO A 38 0.90 14.89 -26.96
CA PRO A 38 -0.28 14.10 -27.29
C PRO A 38 0.16 12.72 -27.76
N ARG A 39 0.56 11.86 -26.81
CA ARG A 39 0.59 10.41 -27.01
C ARG A 39 -0.42 9.76 -26.08
N ARG A 40 -1.70 9.84 -26.46
CA ARG A 40 -2.77 9.06 -25.84
C ARG A 40 -3.23 7.96 -26.80
N GLY A 41 -2.87 6.73 -26.45
CA GLY A 41 -3.22 5.45 -27.07
C GLY A 41 -1.99 4.54 -26.97
N GLY A 42 -1.98 3.38 -26.30
CA GLY A 42 -3.08 2.59 -25.78
C GLY A 42 -2.54 1.25 -25.31
N ASP A 43 -1.66 1.30 -24.31
CA ASP A 43 -0.99 0.15 -23.72
C ASP A 43 -0.70 0.58 -22.28
N SER A 44 -1.53 0.12 -21.35
CA SER A 44 -1.34 0.35 -19.93
C SER A 44 -0.08 -0.38 -19.50
N VAL A 45 1.09 0.25 -19.68
CA VAL A 45 2.37 -0.25 -19.18
C VAL A 45 2.24 -0.31 -17.66
N THR A 46 1.84 -1.49 -17.20
CA THR A 46 1.69 -1.78 -15.78
C THR A 46 3.11 -1.86 -15.23
N THR A 47 3.38 -1.08 -14.18
CA THR A 47 4.69 -1.12 -13.53
C THR A 47 4.94 -2.52 -12.97
N ALA A 48 6.20 -2.97 -12.95
CA ALA A 48 6.55 -4.29 -12.42
C ALA A 48 6.00 -4.53 -11.01
N ALA A 49 6.03 -3.48 -10.18
CA ALA A 49 5.45 -3.50 -8.84
C ALA A 49 3.94 -3.79 -8.83
N HIS A 50 3.16 -3.14 -9.70
CA HIS A 50 1.73 -3.39 -9.78
C HIS A 50 1.43 -4.79 -10.33
N ALA A 51 2.14 -5.20 -11.38
CA ALA A 51 2.01 -6.56 -11.93
C ALA A 51 2.28 -7.62 -10.85
N LEU A 52 3.31 -7.40 -10.02
CA LEU A 52 3.67 -8.28 -8.93
C LEU A 52 2.60 -8.32 -7.84
N LEU A 53 2.09 -7.17 -7.42
CA LEU A 53 0.98 -7.08 -6.47
C LEU A 53 -0.25 -7.86 -6.95
N THR A 54 -0.67 -7.65 -8.20
CA THR A 54 -1.85 -8.31 -8.79
C THR A 54 -1.69 -9.83 -8.77
N VAL A 55 -0.53 -10.33 -9.19
CA VAL A 55 -0.27 -11.77 -9.29
C VAL A 55 -0.14 -12.42 -7.91
N ILE A 56 0.49 -11.74 -6.94
CA ILE A 56 0.58 -12.20 -5.55
C ILE A 56 -0.82 -12.30 -4.93
N LEU A 57 -1.65 -11.27 -5.06
CA LEU A 57 -3.03 -11.31 -4.54
C LEU A 57 -3.84 -12.43 -5.18
N ALA A 58 -3.75 -12.60 -6.50
CA ALA A 58 -4.43 -13.67 -7.22
C ALA A 58 -3.98 -15.05 -6.72
N ARG A 59 -2.67 -15.27 -6.59
CA ARG A 59 -2.10 -16.53 -6.09
C ARG A 59 -2.58 -16.84 -4.66
N LEU A 60 -2.50 -15.87 -3.76
CA LEU A 60 -2.88 -16.06 -2.36
C LEU A 60 -4.37 -16.32 -2.19
N ARG A 61 -5.22 -15.69 -3.01
CA ARG A 61 -6.68 -15.91 -3.00
C ARG A 61 -7.08 -17.25 -3.62
N ALA A 62 -6.30 -17.77 -4.57
CA ALA A 62 -6.56 -19.03 -5.25
C ALA A 62 -5.97 -20.26 -4.52
N ASP A 63 -5.04 -20.07 -3.58
CA ASP A 63 -4.48 -21.17 -2.80
C ASP A 63 -5.56 -21.81 -1.91
N ALA A 64 -5.78 -23.11 -2.09
CA ALA A 64 -6.86 -23.83 -1.40
C ALA A 64 -6.71 -23.80 0.14
N GLY A 65 -5.47 -23.78 0.65
CA GLY A 65 -5.21 -23.71 2.09
C GLY A 65 -5.53 -22.35 2.69
N LEU A 66 -5.31 -21.26 1.93
CA LEU A 66 -5.62 -19.89 2.35
C LEU A 66 -7.08 -19.49 2.06
N ALA A 67 -7.71 -20.08 1.05
CA ALA A 67 -9.11 -19.86 0.70
C ALA A 67 -10.10 -20.57 1.67
N ALA A 68 -9.60 -21.48 2.50
CA ALA A 68 -10.37 -22.16 3.54
C ALA A 68 -10.39 -21.37 4.88
N PRO A 69 -11.31 -21.69 5.79
CA PRO A 69 -11.24 -21.18 7.16
C PRO A 69 -9.88 -21.51 7.80
N PRO A 70 -9.29 -20.61 8.59
CA PRO A 70 -9.90 -19.39 9.14
C PRO A 70 -9.71 -18.10 8.29
N LEU A 71 -8.97 -18.16 7.17
CA LEU A 71 -8.60 -16.98 6.37
C LEU A 71 -9.54 -16.69 5.18
N ALA A 72 -10.48 -17.60 4.88
CA ALA A 72 -11.41 -17.52 3.75
C ALA A 72 -11.90 -16.09 3.42
N GLY A 73 -11.51 -15.59 2.25
CA GLY A 73 -11.93 -14.28 1.72
C GLY A 73 -11.27 -13.07 2.38
N ARG A 74 -10.26 -13.24 3.25
CA ARG A 74 -9.65 -12.17 4.05
C ARG A 74 -8.20 -11.88 3.66
N VAL A 75 -7.96 -11.83 2.35
CA VAL A 75 -6.67 -11.45 1.73
C VAL A 75 -6.84 -10.12 1.00
N PHE A 76 -6.16 -9.09 1.51
CA PHE A 76 -6.36 -7.70 1.11
C PHE A 76 -5.07 -7.03 0.64
N ASP A 77 -5.23 -6.02 -0.19
CA ASP A 77 -4.21 -4.99 -0.46
C ASP A 77 -4.44 -3.82 0.51
N ALA A 78 -5.65 -3.23 0.44
CA ALA A 78 -6.16 -2.29 1.42
C ALA A 78 -7.27 -2.96 2.25
N PRO A 79 -7.00 -3.34 3.52
CA PRO A 79 -8.02 -3.93 4.38
C PRO A 79 -9.05 -2.86 4.82
N PRO A 80 -10.34 -3.22 4.98
CA PRO A 80 -11.31 -2.33 5.61
C PRO A 80 -10.95 -2.10 7.08
N ARG A 81 -11.44 -0.99 7.67
CA ARG A 81 -11.11 -0.59 9.05
C ARG A 81 -11.52 -1.63 10.10
N ASP A 82 -12.53 -2.43 9.80
CA ASP A 82 -13.15 -3.45 10.65
C ASP A 82 -12.93 -4.87 10.12
N ALA A 83 -11.84 -5.10 9.37
CA ALA A 83 -11.50 -6.42 8.86
C ALA A 83 -11.49 -7.49 9.98
N ALA A 84 -12.29 -8.53 9.80
CA ALA A 84 -12.38 -9.63 10.75
C ALA A 84 -11.04 -10.40 10.88
N PHE A 85 -10.80 -11.00 12.05
CA PHE A 85 -9.62 -11.83 12.29
C PHE A 85 -9.89 -13.32 12.04
N PRO A 86 -8.91 -14.06 11.50
CA PRO A 86 -7.64 -13.58 10.98
C PRO A 86 -7.77 -12.94 9.60
N HIS A 87 -6.83 -12.06 9.25
CA HIS A 87 -6.71 -11.52 7.88
C HIS A 87 -5.24 -11.33 7.48
N LEU A 88 -5.02 -11.34 6.17
CA LEU A 88 -3.73 -11.17 5.51
C LEU A 88 -3.76 -9.89 4.67
N VAL A 89 -2.70 -9.10 4.76
CA VAL A 89 -2.54 -7.84 4.03
C VAL A 89 -1.20 -7.84 3.29
N VAL A 90 -1.21 -7.40 2.03
CA VAL A 90 0.01 -6.94 1.37
C VAL A 90 0.26 -5.50 1.82
N ASP A 91 1.14 -5.33 2.82
CA ASP A 91 1.29 -4.06 3.55
C ASP A 91 2.14 -3.05 2.78
N ALA A 92 3.18 -3.53 2.09
CA ALA A 92 4.05 -2.67 1.32
C ALA A 92 4.73 -3.42 0.17
N ILE A 93 4.95 -2.71 -0.92
CA ILE A 93 5.89 -3.06 -1.98
C ILE A 93 6.79 -1.85 -2.24
N THR A 94 8.10 -2.07 -2.21
CA THR A 94 9.09 -1.02 -2.54
C THR A 94 9.99 -1.52 -3.65
N SER A 95 10.23 -0.69 -4.65
CA SER A 95 11.07 -1.03 -5.80
C SER A 95 12.39 -0.27 -5.75
N ARG A 96 13.46 -0.92 -6.19
CA ARG A 96 14.77 -0.32 -6.39
C ARG A 96 15.32 -0.81 -7.71
N ASP A 97 15.79 0.13 -8.52
CA ASP A 97 16.55 -0.18 -9.71
C ASP A 97 17.86 -0.90 -9.30
N ARG A 98 18.09 -2.06 -9.90
CA ARG A 98 19.28 -2.89 -9.78
C ARG A 98 19.90 -3.19 -11.14
N SER A 99 19.55 -2.40 -12.16
CA SER A 99 20.01 -2.59 -13.52
C SER A 99 21.53 -2.49 -13.60
N GLY A 100 22.12 -3.38 -14.39
CA GLY A 100 23.49 -3.27 -14.86
C GLY A 100 23.56 -2.42 -16.14
N LEU A 101 24.76 -2.32 -16.74
CA LEU A 101 24.96 -1.59 -18.00
C LEU A 101 24.04 -2.08 -19.13
N ASP A 102 23.82 -3.39 -19.24
CA ASP A 102 23.05 -4.00 -20.34
C ASP A 102 21.95 -4.96 -19.85
N ALA A 103 21.64 -4.95 -18.55
CA ALA A 103 20.70 -5.89 -17.93
C ALA A 103 19.69 -5.13 -17.07
N PRO A 104 18.50 -4.79 -17.61
CA PRO A 104 17.46 -4.14 -16.83
C PRO A 104 16.97 -5.09 -15.73
N LEU A 105 16.98 -4.62 -14.49
CA LEU A 105 16.62 -5.43 -13.33
C LEU A 105 16.04 -4.55 -12.22
N ASP A 106 14.87 -4.91 -11.72
CA ASP A 106 14.25 -4.29 -10.55
C ASP A 106 14.22 -5.25 -9.36
N GLU A 107 14.65 -4.76 -8.20
CA GLU A 107 14.45 -5.43 -6.91
C GLU A 107 13.20 -4.88 -6.23
N HIS A 108 12.25 -5.74 -5.91
CA HIS A 108 11.06 -5.42 -5.13
C HIS A 108 11.14 -6.07 -3.75
N ARG A 109 10.98 -5.28 -2.70
CA ARG A 109 10.78 -5.79 -1.34
C ARG A 109 9.32 -5.73 -0.97
N LEU A 110 8.78 -6.87 -0.59
CA LEU A 110 7.37 -7.05 -0.25
C LEU A 110 7.24 -7.34 1.24
N THR A 111 6.29 -6.68 1.90
CA THR A 111 5.91 -6.99 3.27
C THR A 111 4.47 -7.49 3.29
N LEU A 112 4.29 -8.71 3.77
CA LEU A 112 2.99 -9.30 4.06
C LEU A 112 2.77 -9.30 5.55
N ARG A 113 1.57 -8.93 5.98
CA ARG A 113 1.19 -8.89 7.39
C ARG A 113 -0.02 -9.78 7.63
N ILE A 114 0.09 -10.68 8.60
CA ILE A 114 -0.98 -11.53 9.07
C ILE A 114 -1.33 -11.12 10.49
N LEU A 115 -2.61 -10.90 10.73
CA LEU A 115 -3.14 -10.61 12.05
C LEU A 115 -4.12 -11.71 12.47
N SER A 116 -3.95 -12.25 13.67
CA SER A 116 -4.85 -13.23 14.28
C SER A 116 -5.12 -12.86 15.73
N ARG A 117 -6.34 -13.13 16.21
CA ARG A 117 -6.74 -12.89 17.60
C ARG A 117 -7.13 -14.18 18.32
N ALA A 118 -8.02 -14.99 17.73
CA ALA A 118 -8.57 -16.19 18.37
C ALA A 118 -7.54 -17.33 18.44
N GLY A 119 -6.86 -17.64 17.34
CA GLY A 119 -5.80 -18.66 17.31
C GLY A 119 -4.40 -18.15 17.69
N GLY A 120 -4.29 -16.85 17.99
CA GLY A 120 -3.06 -16.21 18.46
C GLY A 120 -1.85 -16.43 17.55
N ARG A 121 -0.67 -16.62 18.16
CA ARG A 121 0.60 -16.76 17.42
C ARG A 121 0.67 -18.03 16.57
N GLY A 122 0.10 -19.14 17.06
CA GLY A 122 0.13 -20.42 16.34
C GLY A 122 -0.63 -20.35 15.02
N GLU A 123 -1.85 -19.81 15.04
CA GLU A 123 -2.66 -19.61 13.83
C GLU A 123 -1.97 -18.66 12.85
N ALA A 124 -1.46 -17.52 13.32
CA ALA A 124 -0.78 -16.55 12.44
C ALA A 124 0.48 -17.15 11.79
N SER A 125 1.28 -17.91 12.54
CA SER A 125 2.47 -18.59 12.01
C SER A 125 2.12 -19.75 11.06
N GLY A 126 1.03 -20.47 11.31
CA GLY A 126 0.53 -21.51 10.41
C GLY A 126 0.09 -20.92 9.06
N LEU A 127 -0.64 -19.81 9.10
CA LEU A 127 -1.01 -19.04 7.90
C LEU A 127 0.23 -18.50 7.18
N ALA A 128 1.24 -18.02 7.92
CA ALA A 128 2.51 -17.57 7.35
C ALA A 128 3.21 -18.68 6.54
N ALA A 129 3.28 -19.89 7.07
CA ALA A 129 3.86 -21.03 6.37
C ALA A 129 3.07 -21.40 5.09
N ALA A 130 1.74 -21.27 5.13
CA ALA A 130 0.91 -21.48 3.94
C ALA A 130 1.13 -20.40 2.87
N VAL A 131 1.26 -19.13 3.28
CA VAL A 131 1.60 -18.00 2.39
C VAL A 131 2.96 -18.22 1.74
N GLU A 132 3.99 -18.57 2.52
CA GLU A 132 5.33 -18.85 1.99
C GLU A 132 5.30 -19.97 0.95
N ARG A 133 4.61 -21.07 1.26
CA ARG A 133 4.48 -22.20 0.34
C ARG A 133 3.73 -21.83 -0.95
N ALA A 134 2.68 -21.00 -0.84
CA ALA A 134 1.90 -20.56 -2.00
C ALA A 134 2.72 -19.65 -2.93
N LEU A 135 3.55 -18.77 -2.37
CA LEU A 135 4.34 -17.80 -3.14
C LEU A 135 5.64 -18.37 -3.70
N LEU A 136 6.31 -19.28 -2.98
CA LEU A 136 7.53 -19.92 -3.46
C LEU A 136 7.26 -21.09 -4.41
N ALA A 137 5.98 -21.43 -4.65
CA ALA A 137 5.61 -22.36 -5.70
C ALA A 137 5.85 -21.73 -7.08
N PRO A 138 6.29 -22.52 -8.08
CA PRO A 138 6.50 -22.01 -9.44
C PRO A 138 5.17 -21.60 -10.09
N GLY A 139 5.25 -20.72 -11.10
CA GLY A 139 4.10 -20.35 -11.93
C GLY A 139 3.55 -18.92 -11.75
N LEU A 140 4.28 -18.02 -11.09
CA LEU A 140 3.93 -16.60 -11.07
C LEU A 140 4.30 -15.96 -12.43
N SER A 141 3.29 -15.63 -13.23
CA SER A 141 3.46 -14.94 -14.51
C SER A 141 3.01 -13.48 -14.36
N LEU A 142 3.93 -12.55 -14.62
CA LEU A 142 3.72 -11.10 -14.51
C LEU A 142 3.36 -10.52 -15.87
N ALA A 143 2.40 -9.60 -15.92
CA ALA A 143 2.02 -8.92 -17.15
C ALA A 143 3.15 -7.97 -17.59
N GLY A 144 3.77 -8.22 -18.74
CA GLY A 144 4.83 -7.37 -19.31
C GLY A 144 6.20 -7.48 -18.63
N HIS A 145 6.35 -8.39 -17.65
CA HIS A 145 7.59 -8.57 -16.88
C HIS A 145 7.86 -10.06 -16.69
N ARG A 146 9.12 -10.40 -16.43
CA ARG A 146 9.54 -11.74 -16.04
C ARG A 146 10.01 -11.71 -14.60
N LEU A 147 9.52 -12.67 -13.80
CA LEU A 147 10.01 -12.90 -12.44
C LEU A 147 11.29 -13.73 -12.52
N VAL A 148 12.43 -13.10 -12.24
CA VAL A 148 13.74 -13.73 -12.24
C VAL A 148 13.94 -14.56 -10.98
N GLY A 149 13.47 -14.05 -9.84
CA GLY A 149 13.57 -14.75 -8.57
C GLY A 149 12.62 -14.19 -7.52
N LEU A 150 12.22 -15.05 -6.59
CA LEU A 150 11.46 -14.70 -5.40
C LEU A 150 11.98 -15.50 -4.22
N ALA A 151 12.38 -14.81 -3.15
CA ALA A 151 12.93 -15.43 -1.95
C ALA A 151 12.37 -14.79 -0.69
N ARG A 152 12.24 -15.58 0.38
CA ARG A 152 11.90 -15.06 1.72
C ARG A 152 13.12 -14.37 2.31
N GLU A 153 12.97 -13.09 2.64
CA GLU A 153 13.99 -12.28 3.34
C GLU A 153 13.93 -12.50 4.85
N GLY A 154 12.71 -12.64 5.41
CA GLY A 154 12.56 -12.79 6.85
C GLY A 154 11.13 -13.06 7.29
N LEU A 155 11.01 -13.50 8.53
CA LEU A 155 9.74 -13.67 9.22
C LEU A 155 9.90 -13.13 10.65
N GLU A 156 8.96 -12.29 11.07
CA GLU A 156 8.88 -11.78 12.44
C GLU A 156 7.50 -12.09 13.00
N SER A 157 7.44 -12.57 14.24
CA SER A 157 6.18 -12.88 14.92
C SER A 157 6.16 -12.21 16.28
N ARG A 158 5.12 -11.42 16.56
CA ARG A 158 4.96 -10.72 17.83
C ARG A 158 3.52 -10.67 18.29
N LEU A 159 3.31 -10.30 19.55
CA LEU A 159 2.00 -9.89 20.04
C LEU A 159 1.93 -8.36 19.97
N LEU A 160 0.78 -7.84 19.57
CA LEU A 160 0.50 -6.42 19.64
C LEU A 160 0.35 -5.96 21.11
N LYS A 161 0.25 -4.64 21.29
CA LYS A 161 0.15 -4.02 22.62
C LYS A 161 -1.05 -4.53 23.43
N ASP A 162 -2.11 -4.96 22.76
CA ASP A 162 -3.31 -5.52 23.37
C ASP A 162 -3.12 -6.94 23.96
N ARG A 163 -1.94 -7.55 23.78
CA ARG A 163 -1.55 -8.89 24.25
C ARG A 163 -2.46 -10.04 23.79
N THR A 164 -3.40 -9.79 22.89
CA THR A 164 -4.35 -10.79 22.38
C THR A 164 -4.27 -10.95 20.88
N THR A 165 -3.87 -9.90 20.17
CA THR A 165 -3.66 -9.96 18.72
C THR A 165 -2.21 -10.32 18.43
N ALA A 166 -2.02 -11.45 17.74
CA ALA A 166 -0.73 -11.82 17.17
C ALA A 166 -0.58 -11.20 15.78
N GLU A 167 0.63 -10.73 15.50
CA GLU A 167 1.04 -10.21 14.20
C GLU A 167 2.23 -11.04 13.71
N VAL A 168 2.17 -11.47 12.45
CA VAL A 168 3.31 -12.04 11.74
C VAL A 168 3.59 -11.20 10.50
N LEU A 169 4.83 -10.76 10.36
CA LEU A 169 5.35 -10.07 9.18
C LEU A 169 6.21 -11.04 8.38
N LEU A 170 5.87 -11.26 7.11
CA LEU A 170 6.71 -11.99 6.16
C LEU A 170 7.27 -10.99 5.17
N ARG A 171 8.59 -11.03 4.97
CA ARG A 171 9.28 -10.19 4.01
C ARG A 171 9.85 -11.04 2.90
N PHE A 172 9.68 -10.57 1.67
CA PHE A 172 10.19 -11.21 0.46
C PHE A 172 10.97 -10.22 -0.38
N VAL A 173 11.94 -10.74 -1.11
CA VAL A 173 12.64 -10.02 -2.18
C VAL A 173 12.28 -10.71 -3.49
N ALA A 174 11.78 -9.93 -4.45
CA ALA A 174 11.53 -10.35 -5.81
C ALA A 174 12.45 -9.59 -6.76
N LEU A 175 12.97 -10.27 -7.76
CA LEU A 175 13.73 -9.69 -8.85
C LEU A 175 12.91 -9.80 -10.13
N THR A 176 12.70 -8.69 -10.83
CA THR A 176 11.97 -8.68 -12.10
C THR A 176 12.78 -7.99 -13.17
N GLU A 177 12.55 -8.42 -14.40
CA GLU A 177 13.09 -7.77 -15.60
C GLU A 177 11.92 -7.51 -16.56
N PRO A 178 11.97 -6.44 -17.38
CA PRO A 178 10.97 -6.22 -18.41
C PRO A 178 10.98 -7.39 -19.39
N LEU A 179 9.80 -7.85 -19.81
CA LEU A 179 9.73 -8.80 -20.89
C LEU A 179 10.14 -8.06 -22.17
N ALA A 180 11.24 -8.49 -22.80
CA ALA A 180 11.67 -7.91 -24.06
C ALA A 180 10.47 -7.90 -25.02
N THR A 181 10.02 -6.70 -25.34
CA THR A 181 9.03 -6.53 -26.41
C THR A 181 9.84 -6.63 -27.68
N ASP A 182 9.87 -7.82 -28.29
CA ASP A 182 10.46 -7.98 -29.61
C ASP A 182 9.75 -7.01 -30.57
N PRO A 183 10.48 -6.14 -31.29
CA PRO A 183 9.89 -5.10 -32.15
C PRO A 183 9.24 -5.65 -33.42
#